data_AF-A0A151RY51-F1
#
_entry.id   AF-A0A151RY51-F1
#
_cell.length_a   1.000
_cell.length_b   1.000
_cell.length_c   1.000
_cell.angle_alpha   90.00
_cell.angle_beta   90.00
_cell.angle_gamma   90.00
#
_symmetry.space_group_name_H-M   'P 1'
#
loop_
_entity.id
_entity.type
_entity.pdbx_description
1 polymer ?
#
loop_
_entity_poly.entity_id
_entity_poly.type
_entity_poly.pdbx_seq_one_letter_code
_entity_poly.pdbx_strand_id
1 'polypeptide(L)'
;MNCLDNQKVNYAVFMLVGEAEYWWDSTRRLLEGGGIIITWEVFRAKFFEKYFPNDVRRAKEIEFMQLKQGNMTVGEYASKFEELGKYNSTFFYHPDERMKCIKFEDGLRPELRKAVGILEISDFPTLIHKCN
;
A
#
# COMPACT_ATOMS: atom_id res chain seq x y z
N MET A 1 -22.61 -2.67 -9.21
CA MET A 1 -22.20 -2.88 -10.61
C MET A 1 -20.95 -3.76 -10.55
N ASN A 2 -21.08 -5.07 -10.81
CA ASN A 2 -19.96 -6.01 -10.65
C ASN A 2 -19.23 -6.13 -12.00
N CYS A 3 -18.01 -5.61 -12.07
CA CYS A 3 -17.13 -5.75 -13.23
C CYS A 3 -16.65 -7.21 -13.32
N LEU A 4 -16.79 -7.84 -14.48
CA LEU A 4 -16.30 -9.20 -14.73
C LEU A 4 -14.76 -9.22 -14.77
N ASP A 5 -14.15 -10.33 -14.39
CA ASP A 5 -12.68 -10.41 -14.27
C ASP A 5 -11.94 -10.14 -15.58
N ASN A 6 -12.47 -10.60 -16.70
CA ASN A 6 -11.93 -10.30 -18.02
C ASN A 6 -11.97 -8.79 -18.34
N GLN A 7 -13.02 -8.09 -17.91
CA GLN A 7 -13.11 -6.64 -18.09
C GLN A 7 -12.06 -5.91 -17.24
N LYS A 8 -11.85 -6.32 -15.98
CA LYS A 8 -10.80 -5.75 -15.12
C LYS A 8 -9.41 -5.92 -15.72
N VAL A 9 -9.10 -7.12 -16.21
CA VAL A 9 -7.81 -7.40 -16.86
C VAL A 9 -7.64 -6.52 -18.09
N ASN A 10 -8.66 -6.42 -18.96
CA ASN A 10 -8.56 -5.60 -20.17
C ASN A 10 -8.29 -4.12 -19.85
N TYR A 11 -8.97 -3.55 -18.86
CA TYR A 11 -8.71 -2.16 -18.44
C TYR A 11 -7.31 -1.98 -17.86
N ALA A 12 -6.84 -2.89 -17.02
CA ALA A 12 -5.50 -2.79 -16.45
C ALA A 12 -4.42 -2.90 -17.53
N VAL A 13 -4.60 -3.82 -18.47
CA VAL A 13 -3.67 -4.04 -19.59
C VAL A 13 -3.63 -2.83 -20.52
N PHE A 14 -4.77 -2.17 -20.76
CA PHE A 14 -4.82 -0.94 -21.55
C PHE A 14 -3.97 0.20 -20.95
N MET A 15 -3.76 0.18 -19.63
CA MET A 15 -2.92 1.17 -18.95
C MET A 15 -1.43 0.82 -18.97
N LEU A 16 -1.05 -0.38 -19.43
CA LEU A 16 0.35 -0.77 -19.57
C LEU A 16 0.91 -0.13 -20.85
N VAL A 17 2.07 0.51 -20.71
CA VAL A 17 2.75 1.19 -21.81
C VAL A 17 4.23 0.85 -21.80
N GLY A 18 4.85 0.80 -22.97
CA GLY A 18 6.28 0.53 -23.10
C GLY A 18 6.67 -0.88 -22.64
N GLU A 19 7.68 -1.01 -21.77
CA GLU A 19 8.18 -2.33 -21.32
C GLU A 19 7.09 -3.20 -20.70
N ALA A 20 6.14 -2.59 -19.99
CA ALA A 20 5.07 -3.32 -19.32
C ALA A 20 4.06 -3.94 -20.29
N GLU A 21 3.81 -3.28 -21.42
CA GLU A 21 2.96 -3.82 -22.48
C GLU A 21 3.62 -5.05 -23.12
N TYR A 22 4.89 -4.93 -23.54
CA TYR A 22 5.65 -6.02 -24.14
C TYR A 22 5.82 -7.23 -23.20
N TRP A 23 6.08 -6.97 -21.91
CA TRP A 23 6.15 -8.01 -20.88
C TRP A 23 4.81 -8.73 -20.74
N TRP A 24 3.71 -7.98 -20.68
CA TRP A 24 2.38 -8.58 -20.48
C TRP A 24 1.97 -9.42 -21.69
N ASP A 25 2.18 -8.93 -22.91
CA ASP A 25 1.89 -9.70 -24.13
C ASP A 25 2.66 -11.02 -24.20
N SER A 26 3.93 -11.01 -23.81
CA SER A 26 4.75 -12.23 -23.75
C SER A 26 4.24 -13.18 -22.66
N THR A 27 3.90 -12.66 -21.49
CA THR A 27 3.38 -13.44 -20.35
C THR A 27 2.01 -14.04 -20.67
N ARG A 28 1.10 -13.26 -21.26
CA ARG A 28 -0.23 -13.70 -21.71
C ARG A 28 -0.12 -14.91 -22.65
N ARG A 29 0.73 -14.84 -23.67
CA ARG A 29 0.93 -15.94 -24.63
C ARG A 29 1.40 -17.22 -23.95
N LEU A 30 2.29 -17.12 -22.96
CA LEU A 30 2.77 -18.27 -22.19
C LEU A 30 1.66 -18.87 -21.31
N LEU A 31 0.85 -18.04 -20.66
CA LEU A 31 -0.26 -18.48 -19.82
C LEU A 31 -1.33 -19.18 -20.65
N GLU A 32 -1.76 -18.56 -21.75
CA GLU A 32 -2.77 -19.11 -22.65
C GLU A 32 -2.28 -20.38 -23.35
N GLY A 33 -1.01 -20.42 -23.78
CA GLY A 33 -0.39 -21.62 -24.34
C GLY A 33 -0.29 -22.79 -23.35
N GLY A 34 -0.24 -22.49 -22.06
CA GLY A 34 -0.33 -23.48 -20.97
C GLY A 34 -1.77 -23.84 -20.54
N GLY A 35 -2.79 -23.31 -21.21
CA GLY A 35 -4.20 -23.56 -20.89
C GLY A 35 -4.70 -22.83 -19.63
N ILE A 36 -3.96 -21.82 -19.14
CA ILE A 36 -4.35 -21.05 -17.95
C ILE A 36 -5.38 -19.99 -18.35
N ILE A 37 -6.54 -20.01 -17.70
CA ILE A 37 -7.54 -18.95 -17.83
C ILE A 37 -7.05 -17.72 -17.07
N ILE A 38 -6.91 -16.60 -17.77
CA ILE A 38 -6.45 -15.34 -17.17
C ILE A 38 -7.61 -14.68 -16.42
N THR A 39 -7.67 -14.90 -15.11
CA THR A 39 -8.54 -14.14 -14.20
C THR A 39 -7.85 -12.87 -13.72
N TRP A 40 -8.60 -12.01 -13.02
CA TRP A 40 -8.03 -10.82 -12.40
C TRP A 40 -6.94 -11.17 -11.39
N GLU A 41 -7.11 -12.25 -10.65
CA GLU A 41 -6.12 -12.73 -9.68
C GLU A 41 -4.84 -13.22 -10.34
N VAL A 42 -4.94 -13.93 -11.47
CA VAL A 42 -3.77 -14.39 -12.23
C VAL A 42 -2.99 -13.20 -12.77
N PHE A 43 -3.67 -12.22 -13.37
CA PHE A 43 -3.04 -10.98 -13.83
C PHE A 43 -2.32 -10.27 -12.68
N ARG A 44 -3.01 -10.01 -11.56
CA ARG A 44 -2.42 -9.34 -10.40
C ARG A 44 -1.21 -10.08 -9.86
N ALA A 45 -1.31 -11.41 -9.72
CA ALA A 45 -0.22 -12.21 -9.20
C ALA A 45 1.04 -12.05 -10.07
N LYS A 46 0.90 -12.18 -11.40
CA LYS A 46 2.03 -12.00 -12.33
C LYS A 46 2.57 -10.57 -12.37
N PHE A 47 1.67 -9.59 -12.32
CA PHE A 47 2.04 -8.18 -12.29
C PHE A 47 2.85 -7.84 -11.04
N PHE A 48 2.38 -8.22 -9.86
CA PHE A 48 3.10 -7.99 -8.60
C PHE A 48 4.38 -8.83 -8.51
N GLU A 49 4.40 -10.06 -9.02
CA GLU A 49 5.63 -10.87 -9.10
C GLU A 49 6.74 -10.15 -9.88
N LYS A 50 6.41 -9.51 -11.00
CA LYS A 50 7.36 -8.80 -11.86
C LYS A 50 7.75 -7.43 -11.31
N TYR A 51 6.77 -6.59 -10.93
CA TYR A 51 6.99 -5.17 -10.63
C TYR A 51 7.03 -4.83 -9.14
N PHE A 52 6.54 -5.71 -8.28
CA PHE A 52 6.55 -5.52 -6.84
C PHE A 52 6.95 -6.81 -6.10
N PRO A 53 8.16 -7.34 -6.38
CA PRO A 53 8.59 -8.62 -5.85
C PRO A 53 8.65 -8.60 -4.33
N ASN A 54 8.62 -9.80 -3.73
CA ASN A 54 8.53 -9.96 -2.27
C ASN A 54 9.62 -9.20 -1.49
N ASP A 55 10.82 -9.07 -2.04
CA ASP A 55 11.91 -8.34 -1.37
C ASP A 55 11.67 -6.83 -1.37
N VAL A 56 11.12 -6.27 -2.46
CA VAL A 56 10.73 -4.85 -2.52
C VAL A 56 9.56 -4.59 -1.58
N ARG A 57 8.56 -5.49 -1.56
CA ARG A 57 7.44 -5.41 -0.63
C ARG A 57 7.92 -5.47 0.82
N ARG A 58 8.79 -6.42 1.16
CA ARG A 58 9.37 -6.55 2.50
C ARG A 58 10.18 -5.32 2.88
N ALA A 59 10.97 -4.76 1.96
CA ALA A 59 11.71 -3.53 2.21
C ALA A 59 10.77 -2.36 2.54
N LYS A 60 9.66 -2.22 1.81
CA LYS A 60 8.64 -1.20 2.10
C LYS A 60 7.92 -1.43 3.42
N GLU A 61 7.63 -2.68 3.77
CA GLU A 61 7.06 -3.04 5.07
C GLU A 61 8.02 -2.69 6.22
N ILE A 62 9.31 -2.98 6.08
CA ILE A 62 10.34 -2.62 7.07
C ILE A 62 10.46 -1.09 7.18
N GLU A 63 10.51 -0.38 6.05
CA GLU A 63 10.56 1.08 6.02
C GLU A 63 9.37 1.69 6.78
N PHE A 64 8.17 1.16 6.57
CA PHE A 64 6.97 1.58 7.28
C PHE A 64 7.01 1.24 8.79
N MET A 65 7.44 0.02 9.14
CA MET A 65 7.55 -0.39 10.55
C MET A 65 8.55 0.47 11.31
N GLN A 66 9.66 0.85 10.68
CA GLN A 66 10.72 1.67 11.26
C GLN A 66 10.44 3.17 11.15
N LEU A 67 9.38 3.58 10.47
CA LEU A 67 9.07 4.99 10.27
C LEU A 67 8.86 5.71 11.61
N LYS A 68 9.69 6.72 11.85
CA LYS A 68 9.59 7.67 12.97
C LYS A 68 9.50 9.09 12.41
N GLN A 69 8.86 9.99 13.14
CA GLN A 69 8.76 11.41 12.82
C GLN A 69 10.16 12.05 12.71
N GLY A 70 11.05 11.79 13.67
CA GLY A 70 12.38 12.39 13.69
C GLY A 70 12.32 13.92 13.55
N ASN A 71 13.07 14.46 12.58
CA ASN A 71 13.12 15.90 12.31
C ASN A 71 12.01 16.39 11.37
N MET A 72 11.14 15.50 10.88
CA MET A 72 10.00 15.89 10.04
C MET A 72 8.99 16.71 10.84
N THR A 73 8.34 17.64 10.16
CA THR A 73 7.07 18.20 10.62
C THR A 73 6.02 17.07 10.73
N VAL A 74 4.97 17.30 11.51
CA VAL A 74 3.88 16.32 11.62
C VAL A 74 3.22 16.07 10.26
N GLY A 75 3.04 17.11 9.44
CA GLY A 75 2.48 16.99 8.09
C GLY A 75 3.35 16.15 7.14
N GLU A 76 4.67 16.33 7.16
CA GLU A 76 5.60 15.50 6.38
C GLU A 76 5.59 14.04 6.84
N TYR A 77 5.58 13.83 8.16
CA TYR A 77 5.48 12.49 8.75
C TYR A 77 4.18 11.80 8.36
N ALA A 78 3.04 12.49 8.43
CA ALA A 78 1.74 11.98 8.00
C ALA A 78 1.72 11.62 6.51
N SER A 79 2.26 12.48 5.64
CA SER A 79 2.34 12.22 4.20
C SER A 79 3.16 10.97 3.92
N LYS A 80 4.32 10.82 4.56
CA LYS A 80 5.19 9.64 4.41
C LYS A 80 4.57 8.38 5.00
N PHE A 81 3.84 8.50 6.10
CA PHE A 81 3.11 7.40 6.72
C PHE A 81 2.03 6.86 5.76
N GLU A 82 1.23 7.73 5.15
CA GLU A 82 0.20 7.31 4.20
C GLU A 82 0.78 6.77 2.90
N GLU A 83 1.89 7.32 2.41
CA GLU A 83 2.61 6.80 1.24
C GLU A 83 3.07 5.35 1.47
N LEU A 84 3.76 5.10 2.58
CA LEU A 84 4.31 3.78 2.91
C LEU A 84 3.22 2.79 3.32
N GLY A 85 2.15 3.26 3.96
CA GLY A 85 1.00 2.44 4.36
C GLY A 85 0.31 1.76 3.18
N LYS A 86 0.37 2.34 1.96
CA LYS A 86 -0.20 1.75 0.73
C LYS A 86 0.41 0.40 0.36
N TYR A 87 1.66 0.15 0.76
CA TYR A 87 2.37 -1.08 0.44
C TYR A 87 2.20 -2.18 1.50
N ASN A 88 1.64 -1.83 2.66
CA ASN A 88 1.43 -2.78 3.75
C ASN A 88 0.04 -3.42 3.61
N SER A 89 0.00 -4.73 3.40
CA SER A 89 -1.25 -5.47 3.19
C SER A 89 -2.25 -5.32 4.34
N THR A 90 -1.80 -5.21 5.58
CA THR A 90 -2.70 -5.03 6.73
C THR A 90 -3.36 -3.66 6.69
N PHE A 91 -2.61 -2.60 6.36
CA PHE A 91 -3.16 -1.25 6.22
C PHE A 91 -4.03 -1.07 4.98
N PHE A 92 -3.73 -1.79 3.89
CA PHE A 92 -4.42 -1.64 2.61
C PHE A 92 -5.73 -2.44 2.52
N TYR A 93 -5.77 -3.64 3.12
CA TYR A 93 -6.94 -4.54 2.99
C TYR A 93 -7.86 -4.53 4.22
N HIS A 94 -7.34 -4.17 5.40
CA HIS A 94 -8.11 -4.14 6.65
C HIS A 94 -7.72 -2.91 7.50
N PRO A 95 -8.21 -1.71 7.14
CA PRO A 95 -7.89 -0.50 7.88
C PRO A 95 -8.64 -0.53 9.22
N ASP A 96 -8.04 -1.17 10.23
CA ASP A 96 -8.36 -0.85 11.62
C ASP A 96 -7.81 0.54 11.89
N GLU A 97 -8.71 1.52 11.89
CA GLU A 97 -8.38 2.93 12.07
C GLU A 97 -7.71 3.20 13.43
N ARG A 98 -8.08 2.42 14.46
CA ARG A 98 -7.44 2.50 15.77
C ARG A 98 -6.00 1.99 15.69
N MET A 99 -5.76 0.87 15.02
CA MET A 99 -4.40 0.36 14.80
C MET A 99 -3.55 1.34 13.99
N LYS A 100 -4.17 2.04 13.02
CA LYS A 100 -3.53 3.13 12.27
C LYS A 100 -3.09 4.27 13.19
N CYS A 101 -3.95 4.72 14.10
CA CYS A 101 -3.63 5.74 15.09
C CYS A 101 -2.48 5.30 16.01
N ILE A 102 -2.58 4.11 16.61
CA ILE A 102 -1.54 3.55 17.49
C ILE A 102 -0.18 3.51 16.79
N LYS A 103 -0.15 3.02 15.55
CA LYS A 103 1.09 2.90 14.78
C LYS A 103 1.70 4.28 14.45
N PHE A 104 0.87 5.28 14.19
CA PHE A 104 1.31 6.66 13.97
C PHE A 104 1.86 7.28 15.26
N GLU A 105 1.13 7.15 16.37
CA GLU A 105 1.56 7.63 17.69
C GLU A 105 2.90 7.05 18.12
N ASP A 106 3.12 5.76 17.88
CA ASP A 106 4.39 5.09 18.19
C ASP A 106 5.59 5.66 17.42
N GLY A 107 5.34 6.30 16.28
CA GLY A 107 6.37 6.96 15.49
C GLY A 107 6.55 8.45 15.79
N LEU A 108 5.64 9.08 16.54
CA LEU A 108 5.76 10.49 16.94
C LEU A 108 6.95 10.71 17.87
N ARG A 109 7.41 11.96 17.90
CA ARG A 109 8.39 12.40 18.90
C ARG A 109 7.81 12.28 20.32
N PRO A 110 8.65 12.01 21.34
CA PRO A 110 8.18 11.70 22.69
C PRO A 110 7.25 12.74 23.30
N GLU A 111 7.51 14.03 23.06
CA GLU A 111 6.72 15.14 23.57
C GLU A 111 5.29 15.15 22.98
N LEU A 112 5.17 14.94 21.67
CA LEU A 112 3.87 14.87 20.99
C LEU A 112 3.13 13.58 21.35
N ARG A 113 3.84 12.44 21.36
CA ARG A 113 3.28 11.14 21.75
C ARG A 113 2.66 11.20 23.14
N LYS A 114 3.33 11.84 24.10
CA LYS A 114 2.80 12.01 25.46
C LYS A 114 1.54 12.90 25.48
N ALA A 115 1.52 13.98 24.70
CA ALA A 115 0.39 14.89 24.65
C ALA A 115 -0.87 14.24 24.06
N VAL A 116 -0.72 13.50 22.95
CA VAL A 116 -1.85 12.86 22.26
C VAL A 116 -2.25 11.51 22.85
N GLY A 117 -1.30 10.74 23.40
CA GLY A 117 -1.58 9.42 23.97
C GLY A 117 -2.51 9.46 25.19
N ILE A 118 -2.61 10.59 25.89
CA ILE A 118 -3.58 10.80 26.98
C ILE A 118 -5.02 10.91 26.44
N LEU A 119 -5.18 11.35 25.20
CA LEU A 119 -6.48 11.61 24.59
C LEU A 119 -7.12 10.36 23.99
N GLU A 120 -6.37 9.26 23.87
CA GLU A 120 -6.81 7.98 23.31
C GLU A 120 -7.54 8.12 21.95
N ILE A 121 -6.99 8.98 21.07
CA ILE A 121 -7.63 9.31 19.79
C ILE A 121 -7.61 8.08 18.86
N SER A 122 -8.79 7.70 18.38
CA SER A 122 -8.98 6.57 17.47
C SER A 122 -9.38 6.98 16.05
N ASP A 123 -9.44 8.28 15.77
CA ASP A 123 -9.72 8.87 14.46
C ASP A 123 -8.45 9.53 13.91
N PHE A 124 -7.99 9.08 12.74
CA PHE A 124 -6.68 9.47 12.23
C PHE A 124 -6.59 10.96 11.82
N PRO A 125 -7.59 11.54 11.14
CA PRO A 125 -7.61 12.97 10.86
C PRO A 125 -7.56 13.83 12.13
N THR A 126 -8.32 13.46 13.16
CA THR A 126 -8.32 14.16 14.46
C THR A 126 -6.95 14.08 15.13
N LEU A 127 -6.31 12.91 15.09
CA LEU A 127 -4.97 12.71 15.65
C LEU A 127 -3.94 13.65 15.01
N ILE A 128 -3.92 13.73 13.67
CA ILE A 128 -3.01 14.63 12.94
C ILE A 128 -3.27 16.09 13.32
N HIS A 129 -4.55 16.51 13.37
CA HIS A 129 -4.90 17.88 13.73
C HIS A 129 -4.44 18.22 15.16
N LYS A 130 -4.46 17.28 16.10
CA LYS A 130 -4.00 17.49 17.48
C LYS A 130 -2.48 17.50 17.64
N CYS A 131 -1.74 17.02 16.64
CA CYS A 131 -0.28 17.01 16.63
C CYS A 131 0.34 18.28 16.03
N ASN A 132 -0.42 19.05 15.23
CA ASN A 132 -0.03 20.36 14.70
C ASN A 132 -0.38 21.49 15.69
#